data_AF-A0A0A9XHC3-F1
#
_entry.id   AF-A0A0A9XHC3-F1
#
_cell.length_a   1.000
_cell.length_b   1.000
_cell.length_c   1.000
_cell.angle_alpha   90.00
_cell.angle_beta   90.00
_cell.angle_gamma   90.00
#
_symmetry.space_group_name_H-M   'P 1'
#
loop_
_entity.id
_entity.type
_entity.pdbx_description
1 polymer ?
#
loop_
_entity_poly.entity_id
_entity_poly.type
_entity_poly.pdbx_seq_one_letter_code
_entity_poly.pdbx_strand_id
1 'polypeptide(L)'
;PLAPIEGRVVPQGNHLVIANADKEDSGNYTCSFDYNGRRGISDSVAIVVQRTLLHPDCIDNKFLADCTVVLKAKYCFHRYYSKFCCKSCTEDGQLPAHQPGAQPPWMNIQAHKRRLRSSGRITPPIRFPE
;
A
#
# COMPACT_ATOMS: atom_id res chain seq x y z
N PRO A 1 -14.81 4.66 -27.83
CA PRO A 1 -14.28 5.67 -26.87
C PRO A 1 -15.22 5.80 -25.68
N LEU A 2 -14.89 5.13 -24.57
CA LEU A 2 -15.65 5.27 -23.32
C LEU A 2 -15.36 6.65 -22.73
N ALA A 3 -16.41 7.39 -22.40
CA ALA A 3 -16.35 8.76 -21.91
C ALA A 3 -15.51 8.87 -20.61
N PRO A 4 -15.05 10.08 -20.23
CA PRO A 4 -14.37 10.30 -18.96
C PRO A 4 -15.23 9.84 -17.78
N ILE A 5 -14.62 9.10 -16.87
CA ILE A 5 -15.27 8.54 -15.68
C ILE A 5 -15.58 9.71 -14.71
N GLU A 6 -16.81 10.23 -14.72
CA GLU A 6 -17.27 11.15 -13.68
C GLU A 6 -17.77 10.35 -12.47
N GLY A 7 -17.09 10.50 -11.34
CA GLY A 7 -17.48 9.88 -10.07
C GLY A 7 -16.62 8.69 -9.64
N ARG A 8 -16.64 8.41 -8.32
CA ARG A 8 -15.90 7.31 -7.69
C ARG A 8 -16.52 5.93 -7.96
N VAL A 9 -17.84 5.87 -8.02
CA VAL A 9 -18.63 4.64 -8.23
C VAL A 9 -19.37 4.78 -9.55
N VAL A 10 -18.95 4.04 -10.57
CA VAL A 10 -19.47 4.20 -11.93
C VAL A 10 -19.88 2.85 -12.52
N PRO A 11 -21.14 2.68 -12.93
CA PRO A 11 -21.55 1.53 -13.70
C PRO A 11 -20.97 1.61 -15.13
N GLN A 12 -20.36 0.52 -15.59
CA GLN A 12 -19.85 0.35 -16.96
C GLN A 12 -20.47 -0.89 -17.59
N GLY A 13 -21.60 -0.70 -18.28
CA GLY A 13 -22.38 -1.81 -18.85
C GLY A 13 -22.83 -2.77 -17.76
N ASN A 14 -22.32 -4.01 -17.79
CA ASN A 14 -22.65 -5.06 -16.82
C ASN A 14 -21.68 -5.10 -15.62
N HIS A 15 -20.76 -4.13 -15.51
CA HIS A 15 -19.78 -4.05 -14.43
C HIS A 15 -20.02 -2.81 -13.56
N LEU A 16 -19.69 -2.92 -12.28
CA LEU A 16 -19.60 -1.78 -11.37
C LEU A 16 -18.12 -1.50 -11.08
N VAL A 17 -17.66 -0.27 -11.34
CA VAL A 17 -16.29 0.15 -11.07
C VAL A 17 -16.31 1.11 -9.87
N ILE A 18 -15.59 0.75 -8.81
CA ILE A 18 -15.36 1.61 -7.63
C ILE A 18 -13.89 2.01 -7.61
N ALA A 19 -13.59 3.24 -8.02
CA ALA A 19 -12.25 3.78 -7.95
C ALA A 19 -11.87 4.10 -6.49
N ASN A 20 -10.62 3.87 -6.11
CA ASN A 20 -10.09 4.18 -4.78
C ASN A 20 -10.96 3.62 -3.63
N ALA A 21 -11.35 2.35 -3.72
CA ALA A 21 -12.21 1.71 -2.73
C ALA A 21 -11.58 1.76 -1.32
N ASP A 22 -12.41 1.99 -0.29
CA ASP A 22 -12.02 1.97 1.12
C ASP A 22 -12.97 1.09 1.93
N LYS A 23 -12.68 0.90 3.22
CA LYS A 23 -13.43 -0.03 4.09
C LYS A 23 -14.93 0.26 4.11
N GLU A 24 -15.31 1.53 3.97
CA GLU A 24 -16.70 2.00 3.94
C GLU A 24 -17.48 1.50 2.71
N ASP A 25 -16.79 1.06 1.65
CA ASP A 25 -17.41 0.44 0.48
C ASP A 25 -17.72 -1.05 0.69
N SER A 26 -17.41 -1.61 1.87
CA SER A 26 -17.83 -2.98 2.21
C SER A 26 -19.34 -3.04 2.37
N GLY A 27 -19.99 -4.03 1.77
CA GLY A 27 -21.44 -4.14 1.80
C GLY A 27 -21.97 -5.27 0.91
N ASN A 28 -23.29 -5.39 0.88
CA ASN A 28 -23.97 -6.31 -0.03
C ASN A 28 -24.33 -5.56 -1.32
N TYR A 29 -23.74 -5.98 -2.42
CA TYR A 29 -23.95 -5.37 -3.75
C TYR A 29 -24.95 -6.21 -4.52
N THR A 30 -26.02 -5.58 -5.00
CA THR A 30 -27.08 -6.24 -5.77
C THR A 30 -27.02 -5.80 -7.22
N CYS A 31 -26.95 -6.76 -8.14
CA CYS A 31 -27.15 -6.53 -9.57
C CYS A 31 -28.60 -6.84 -9.91
N SER A 32 -29.33 -5.86 -10.46
CA SER A 32 -30.73 -6.01 -10.87
C SER A 32 -30.86 -5.83 -12.38
N PHE A 33 -31.52 -6.76 -13.04
CA PHE A 33 -31.88 -6.69 -14.44
C PHE A 33 -33.40 -6.62 -14.59
N ASP A 34 -33.90 -5.53 -15.16
CA ASP A 34 -35.32 -5.33 -15.45
C ASP A 34 -35.62 -5.54 -16.95
N TYR A 35 -36.70 -6.26 -17.26
CA TYR A 35 -37.14 -6.50 -18.63
C TYR A 35 -38.48 -5.79 -18.90
N ASN A 36 -38.42 -4.55 -19.39
CA ASN A 36 -39.57 -3.78 -19.91
C ASN A 36 -40.87 -3.94 -19.09
N GLY A 37 -40.79 -3.80 -17.76
CA GLY A 37 -41.94 -3.86 -16.85
C GLY A 37 -42.37 -5.26 -16.41
N ARG A 38 -41.64 -6.33 -16.76
CA ARG A 38 -41.80 -7.68 -16.19
C ARG A 38 -40.87 -7.90 -15.00
N ARG A 39 -41.13 -8.97 -14.24
CA ARG A 39 -40.30 -9.40 -13.10
C ARG A 39 -38.84 -9.51 -13.54
N GLY A 40 -38.01 -8.59 -13.03
CA GLY A 40 -36.57 -8.64 -13.20
C GLY A 40 -35.93 -9.78 -12.41
N ILE A 41 -34.67 -10.08 -12.73
CA ILE A 41 -33.82 -10.99 -11.94
C ILE A 41 -32.83 -10.14 -11.17
N SER A 42 -32.60 -10.48 -9.93
CA SER A 42 -31.57 -9.86 -9.10
C SER A 42 -30.69 -10.91 -8.45
N ASP A 43 -29.42 -10.63 -8.36
CA ASP A 43 -28.46 -11.44 -7.59
C ASP A 43 -27.59 -10.53 -6.72
N SER A 44 -27.14 -11.03 -5.57
CA SER A 44 -26.41 -10.23 -4.58
C SER A 44 -25.13 -10.90 -4.10
N VAL A 45 -24.08 -10.09 -3.90
CA VAL A 45 -22.79 -10.55 -3.38
C VAL A 45 -22.33 -9.67 -2.21
N ALA A 46 -21.91 -10.32 -1.13
CA ALA A 46 -21.27 -9.65 -0.01
C ALA A 46 -19.80 -9.38 -0.33
N ILE A 47 -19.41 -8.10 -0.35
CA ILE A 47 -18.05 -7.65 -0.60
C ILE A 47 -17.48 -7.06 0.68
N VAL A 48 -16.27 -7.48 1.04
CA VAL A 48 -15.51 -6.93 2.17
C VAL A 48 -14.25 -6.28 1.64
N VAL A 49 -14.16 -4.96 1.77
CA VAL A 49 -12.98 -4.18 1.39
C VAL A 49 -12.10 -4.03 2.61
N GLN A 50 -10.88 -4.55 2.53
CA GLN A 50 -9.88 -4.40 3.58
C GLN A 50 -8.77 -3.48 3.07
N ARG A 51 -8.48 -2.43 3.84
CA ARG A 51 -7.25 -1.67 3.66
C ARG A 51 -6.07 -2.56 4.06
N THR A 52 -5.46 -3.21 3.08
CA THR A 52 -4.19 -3.90 3.27
C THR A 52 -3.10 -2.84 3.35
N LEU A 53 -2.45 -2.72 4.51
CA LEU A 53 -1.28 -1.85 4.67
C LEU A 53 -0.13 -2.29 3.75
N LEU A 54 -0.13 -3.57 3.37
CA LEU A 54 0.94 -4.29 2.72
C LEU A 54 0.43 -5.02 1.49
N HIS A 55 1.17 -4.91 0.39
CA HIS A 55 0.96 -5.74 -0.79
C HIS A 55 1.15 -7.22 -0.42
N PRO A 56 0.38 -8.18 -0.96
CA PRO A 56 0.51 -9.60 -0.63
C PRO A 56 1.92 -10.16 -0.84
N ASP A 57 2.65 -9.66 -1.83
CA ASP A 57 4.04 -10.07 -2.10
C ASP A 57 5.08 -9.46 -1.15
N CYS A 58 4.66 -8.60 -0.22
CA CYS A 58 5.57 -7.98 0.73
C CYS A 58 5.76 -8.86 1.97
N ILE A 59 6.82 -9.68 1.91
CA ILE A 59 7.18 -10.65 2.95
C ILE A 59 8.63 -10.42 3.36
N ASP A 60 8.88 -10.34 4.67
CA ASP A 60 10.23 -10.19 5.19
C ASP A 60 11.06 -11.46 4.97
N ASN A 61 12.29 -11.29 4.52
CA ASN A 61 13.23 -12.37 4.28
C ASN A 61 14.40 -12.32 5.27
N LYS A 62 14.28 -13.09 6.36
CA LYS A 62 15.28 -13.17 7.42
C LYS A 62 16.64 -13.73 6.96
N PHE A 63 16.69 -14.51 5.89
CA PHE A 63 17.94 -15.05 5.35
C PHE A 63 18.79 -13.97 4.66
N LEU A 64 18.16 -12.94 4.12
CA LEU A 64 18.83 -11.88 3.37
C LEU A 64 19.04 -10.60 4.19
N ALA A 65 18.24 -10.38 5.24
CA ALA A 65 18.40 -9.28 6.17
C ALA A 65 17.76 -9.58 7.53
N ASP A 66 18.43 -9.18 8.62
CA ASP A 66 17.79 -9.12 9.94
C ASP A 66 17.01 -7.82 10.08
N CYS A 67 15.69 -7.90 9.90
CA CYS A 67 14.82 -6.74 9.95
C CYS A 67 14.79 -6.06 11.33
N THR A 68 15.14 -6.76 12.41
CA THR A 68 15.22 -6.13 13.74
C THR A 68 16.36 -5.11 13.81
N VAL A 69 17.48 -5.40 13.15
CA VAL A 69 18.64 -4.49 13.07
C VAL A 69 18.34 -3.35 12.10
N VAL A 70 17.73 -3.66 10.94
CA VAL A 70 17.34 -2.65 9.93
C VAL A 70 16.41 -1.60 10.53
N LEU A 71 15.41 -2.04 11.30
CA LEU A 71 14.46 -1.15 11.98
C LEU A 71 15.17 -0.22 12.97
N LYS A 72 15.99 -0.78 13.87
CA LYS A 72 16.75 -0.02 14.88
C LYS A 72 17.68 1.01 14.24
N ALA A 73 18.33 0.64 13.14
CA ALA A 73 19.27 1.49 12.44
C ALA A 73 18.61 2.46 11.43
N LYS A 74 17.27 2.44 11.31
CA LYS A 74 16.49 3.29 10.39
C LYS A 74 16.92 3.17 8.91
N TYR A 75 17.20 1.94 8.46
CA TYR A 75 17.69 1.62 7.12
C TYR A 75 16.59 1.19 6.12
N CYS A 76 15.32 1.31 6.49
CA CYS A 76 14.20 0.90 5.64
C CYS A 76 14.11 1.60 4.28
N PHE A 77 14.69 2.80 4.15
CA PHE A 77 14.75 3.53 2.87
C PHE A 77 15.87 3.08 1.93
N HIS A 78 16.71 2.15 2.36
CA HIS A 78 17.76 1.59 1.52
C HIS A 78 17.17 0.53 0.59
N ARG A 79 17.41 0.63 -0.72
CA ARG A 79 16.81 -0.24 -1.76
C ARG A 79 16.90 -1.75 -1.46
N TYR A 80 17.99 -2.18 -0.84
CA TYR A 80 18.16 -3.59 -0.46
C TYR A 80 17.24 -3.96 0.71
N TYR A 81 17.27 -3.18 1.78
CA TYR A 81 16.52 -3.48 3.00
C TYR A 81 15.02 -3.20 2.84
N SER A 82 14.64 -2.20 2.04
CA SER A 82 13.24 -1.93 1.72
C SER A 82 12.58 -3.13 1.08
N LYS A 83 13.31 -3.87 0.24
CA LYS A 83 12.81 -5.07 -0.46
C LYS A 83 12.67 -6.28 0.47
N PHE A 84 13.66 -6.51 1.34
CA PHE A 84 13.71 -7.72 2.17
C PHE A 84 13.11 -7.54 3.57
N CYS A 85 12.86 -6.32 4.01
CA CYS A 85 12.23 -5.99 5.28
C CYS A 85 10.98 -5.12 5.10
N CYS A 86 10.30 -5.28 3.97
CA CYS A 86 9.20 -4.42 3.57
C CYS A 86 8.02 -4.46 4.57
N LYS A 87 7.74 -5.62 5.19
CA LYS A 87 6.65 -5.79 6.16
C LYS A 87 6.98 -5.07 7.45
N SER A 88 8.08 -5.48 8.10
CA SER A 88 8.58 -4.85 9.32
C SER A 88 8.69 -3.33 9.18
N CYS A 89 9.26 -2.87 8.06
CA CYS A 89 9.47 -1.45 7.82
C CYS A 89 8.17 -0.65 7.61
N THR A 90 7.14 -1.26 7.01
CA THR A 90 5.82 -0.62 6.84
C THR A 90 5.06 -0.61 8.16
N GLU A 91 5.13 -1.69 8.94
CA GLU A 91 4.50 -1.79 10.26
C GLU A 91 5.13 -0.83 11.29
N ASP A 92 6.46 -0.62 11.22
CA ASP A 92 7.17 0.40 12.04
C ASP A 92 6.94 1.85 11.56
N GLY A 93 6.19 2.03 10.47
CA GLY A 93 5.89 3.35 9.89
C GLY A 93 7.08 4.02 9.20
N GLN A 94 8.17 3.29 8.93
CA GLN A 94 9.30 3.81 8.16
C GLN A 94 9.07 3.76 6.65
N LEU A 95 8.17 2.88 6.18
CA LEU A 95 7.71 2.86 4.80
C LEU A 95 6.25 3.27 4.71
N PRO A 96 5.84 3.97 3.63
CA PRO A 96 4.45 4.29 3.41
C PRO A 96 3.66 3.00 3.13
N ALA A 97 2.40 2.97 3.56
CA ALA A 97 1.49 1.87 3.24
C ALA A 97 1.27 1.80 1.72
N HIS A 98 1.11 0.58 1.21
CA HIS A 98 0.81 0.38 -0.21
C HIS A 98 -0.62 0.85 -0.53
N GLN A 99 -0.79 1.57 -1.63
CA GLN A 99 -2.10 1.88 -2.20
C GLN A 99 -2.39 0.93 -3.37
N PRO A 100 -3.58 0.29 -3.43
CA PRO A 100 -3.97 -0.55 -4.55
C PRO A 100 -3.87 0.23 -5.88
N GLY A 101 -3.16 -0.32 -6.87
CA GLY A 101 -2.94 0.30 -8.18
C GLY A 101 -1.76 1.27 -8.27
N ALA A 102 -1.12 1.62 -7.16
CA ALA A 102 0.15 2.34 -7.16
C ALA A 102 1.33 1.36 -7.27
N GLN A 103 2.51 1.85 -7.67
CA GLN A 103 3.72 1.03 -7.58
C GLN A 103 4.05 0.74 -6.11
N PRO A 104 4.47 -0.49 -5.76
CA PRO A 104 4.79 -0.84 -4.39
C PRO A 104 5.93 0.04 -3.85
N PRO A 105 5.75 0.62 -2.65
CA PRO A 105 6.69 1.59 -2.13
C PRO A 105 8.07 0.98 -1.87
N TRP A 106 8.16 -0.31 -1.56
CA TRP A 106 9.42 -1.03 -1.36
C TRP A 106 10.19 -1.36 -2.64
N MET A 107 9.57 -1.27 -3.83
CA MET A 107 10.24 -1.51 -5.11
C MET A 107 10.92 -0.26 -5.70
N ASN A 108 10.40 0.94 -5.39
CA ASN A 108 10.82 2.20 -6.03
C ASN A 108 11.18 3.32 -5.04
N ILE A 109 11.78 2.99 -3.88
CA ILE A 109 12.38 4.01 -3.02
C ILE A 109 13.63 4.57 -3.71
N GLN A 110 13.41 5.50 -4.63
CA GLN A 110 14.45 6.38 -5.10
C GLN A 110 14.95 7.15 -3.89
N ALA A 111 16.27 7.10 -3.70
CA ALA A 111 16.99 7.73 -2.62
C ALA A 111 16.36 9.09 -2.31
N HIS A 112 15.78 9.23 -1.12
CA HIS A 112 15.57 10.55 -0.58
C HIS A 112 16.94 11.22 -0.65
N LYS A 113 17.09 12.22 -1.53
CA LYS A 113 18.11 13.24 -1.37
C LYS A 113 17.76 13.89 -0.04
N ARG A 114 18.17 13.27 1.07
CA ARG A 114 18.31 13.94 2.35
C ARG A 114 19.20 15.12 1.99
N ARG A 115 18.63 16.31 1.86
CA ARG A 115 19.44 17.53 1.89
C ARG A 115 20.26 17.37 3.15
N LEU A 116 21.58 17.26 3.01
CA LEU A 116 22.49 17.45 4.13
C LEU A 116 22.04 18.76 4.76
N ARG A 117 21.41 18.69 5.93
CA ARG A 117 21.07 19.88 6.69
C ARG A 117 22.42 20.45 7.08
N SER A 118 22.82 21.50 6.37
CA SER A 118 24.09 22.18 6.57
C SER A 118 24.19 22.64 8.03
N SER A 119 25.37 22.37 8.60
CA SER A 119 25.91 22.90 9.87
C SER A 119 25.35 22.37 11.19
N GLY A 120 26.20 21.56 11.85
CA GLY A 120 26.69 21.94 13.18
C GLY A 120 26.39 20.98 14.34
N ARG A 121 27.20 19.93 14.49
CA ARG A 121 27.88 19.56 15.76
C ARG A 121 28.71 18.30 15.57
N ILE A 122 30.02 18.45 15.80
CA ILE A 122 30.98 17.37 15.93
C ILE A 122 30.64 16.62 17.22
N THR A 123 30.18 15.38 17.12
CA THR A 123 30.21 14.45 18.25
C THR A 123 31.62 13.85 18.36
N PRO A 124 32.25 13.85 19.55
CA PRO A 124 33.59 13.29 19.73
C PRO A 124 33.59 11.76 19.52
N PRO A 125 34.75 11.15 19.20
CA PRO A 125 34.85 9.71 19.00
C PRO A 125 34.58 8.96 20.32
N ILE A 126 33.73 7.93 20.23
CA ILE A 126 33.50 6.97 21.32
C ILE A 126 34.78 6.15 21.47
N ARG A 127 35.43 6.29 22.63
CA ARG A 127 36.55 5.45 23.06
C ARG A 127 35.97 4.14 23.61
N PHE A 128 36.39 3.00 23.06
CA PHE A 128 36.10 1.70 23.65
C PHE A 128 36.98 1.49 24.89
N PRO A 129 36.46 0.92 26.00
CA PRO A 129 37.27 0.45 27.12
C PRO A 129 38.02 -0.83 26.74
N GLU A 130 39.14 -1.05 27.46
CA GLU A 130 40.31 -1.92 27.19
C GLU A 130 40.05 -3.34 26.66
#